data_AF-A0A7W0VIV4-F1
#
_entry.id   AF-A0A7W0VIV4-F1
#
_cell.length_a   1.000
_cell.length_b   1.000
_cell.length_c   1.000
_cell.angle_alpha   90.00
_cell.angle_beta   90.00
_cell.angle_gamma   90.00
#
_symmetry.space_group_name_H-M   'P 1'
#
loop_
_entity.id
_entity.type
_entity.pdbx_description
1 polymer ?
#
loop_
_entity_poly.entity_id
_entity_poly.type
_entity_poly.pdbx_seq_one_letter_code
_entity_poly.pdbx_strand_id
1 'polypeptide(L)'
;MVVTFVCEQCGAGLAFEGVRTATCPYCASPSFIERPARSGQPDPAFAVAFTGDAGWAQARLAAWLGRRSIFADPALRHARVEDLRGVYLPAYLYSAVARSDYTASI
;
A
#
# COMPACT_ATOMS: atom_id res chain seq x y z
N MET A 1 0.95 13.90 -14.75
CA MET A 1 1.98 12.86 -14.97
C MET A 1 2.24 12.24 -13.62
N VAL A 2 1.79 10.99 -13.43
CA VAL A 2 1.87 10.30 -12.15
C VAL A 2 3.31 9.83 -11.94
N VAL A 3 3.98 10.39 -10.94
CA VAL A 3 5.35 10.01 -10.59
C VAL A 3 5.29 8.95 -9.49
N THR A 4 6.04 7.86 -9.68
CA THR A 4 6.16 6.80 -8.67
C THR A 4 7.35 7.07 -7.77
N PHE A 5 7.13 6.99 -6.46
CA PHE A 5 8.15 7.17 -5.43
C PHE A 5 8.31 5.89 -4.64
N VAL A 6 9.52 5.58 -4.21
CA VAL A 6 9.80 4.43 -3.34
C VAL A 6 10.46 4.92 -2.05
N CYS A 7 9.95 4.46 -0.91
CA CYS A 7 10.57 4.68 0.39
C CYS A 7 11.75 3.73 0.59
N GLU A 8 12.93 4.25 0.94
CA GLU A 8 14.13 3.41 1.16
C GLU A 8 14.06 2.58 2.45
N GLN A 9 13.31 3.04 3.45
CA GLN A 9 13.21 2.35 4.75
C GLN A 9 12.25 1.15 4.73
N CYS A 10 11.13 1.24 4.00
CA CYS A 10 10.13 0.16 3.97
C CYS A 10 9.91 -0.47 2.59
N GLY A 11 10.49 0.10 1.52
CA GLY A 11 10.32 -0.37 0.15
C GLY A 11 8.96 -0.06 -0.48
N ALA A 12 8.06 0.66 0.22
CA ALA A 12 6.74 0.97 -0.30
C ALA A 12 6.81 1.89 -1.52
N GLY A 13 6.11 1.49 -2.59
CA GLY A 13 5.91 2.28 -3.81
C GLY A 13 4.61 3.06 -3.76
N LEU A 14 4.66 4.37 -3.97
CA LEU A 14 3.53 5.28 -3.91
C LEU A 14 3.49 6.17 -5.15
N ALA A 15 2.30 6.42 -5.68
CA ALA A 15 2.12 7.28 -6.84
C ALA A 15 1.25 8.49 -6.46
N PHE A 16 1.74 9.70 -6.74
CA PHE A 16 1.07 10.96 -6.37
C PHE A 16 1.10 11.96 -7.53
N GLU A 17 0.03 12.78 -7.65
CA GLU A 17 0.00 13.97 -8.50
C GLU A 17 0.22 15.20 -7.61
N GLY A 18 1.43 15.77 -7.63
CA GLY A 18 1.78 16.98 -6.87
C GLY A 18 2.15 16.77 -5.38
N VAL A 19 2.46 17.91 -4.74
CA VAL A 19 2.94 18.17 -3.36
C VAL A 19 3.99 17.19 -2.77
N ARG A 20 5.22 17.70 -2.73
CA ARG A 20 6.36 17.18 -1.98
C ARG A 20 6.10 17.32 -0.47
N THR A 21 5.52 16.30 0.17
CA THR A 21 5.50 16.22 1.65
C THR A 21 6.14 14.91 2.11
N ALA A 22 7.47 14.94 2.05
CA ALA A 22 8.51 14.52 2.99
C ALA A 22 8.32 13.35 4.00
N THR A 23 7.24 12.56 4.01
CA THR A 23 7.08 11.51 5.04
C THR A 23 6.23 10.33 4.60
N CYS A 24 6.71 9.12 4.89
CA CYS A 24 6.09 7.88 4.43
C CYS A 24 4.78 7.60 5.15
N PRO A 25 3.67 7.39 4.42
CA PRO A 25 2.41 7.02 5.06
C PRO A 25 2.47 5.63 5.73
N TYR A 26 3.49 4.81 5.42
CA TYR A 26 3.66 3.49 6.01
C TYR A 26 4.57 3.48 7.23
N CYS A 27 5.79 4.02 7.11
CA CYS A 27 6.82 3.93 8.15
C CYS A 27 7.19 5.27 8.77
N ALA A 28 6.52 6.36 8.40
CA ALA A 28 6.84 7.73 8.85
C ALA A 28 8.30 8.17 8.56
N SER A 29 9.03 7.46 7.72
CA SER A 29 10.39 7.84 7.32
C SER A 29 10.37 9.09 6.43
N PRO A 30 11.36 9.98 6.53
CA PRO A 30 11.50 11.11 5.62
C PRO A 30 12.19 10.79 4.28
N SER A 31 12.74 9.58 4.10
CA SER A 31 13.47 9.22 2.86
C SER A 31 12.53 8.79 1.73
N PHE A 32 12.28 9.72 0.81
CA PHE A 32 11.46 9.56 -0.40
C PHE A 32 12.31 9.75 -1.65
N ILE A 33 12.40 8.73 -2.50
CA ILE A 33 13.13 8.82 -3.76
C ILE A 33 12.19 8.57 -4.93
N GLU A 34 12.27 9.42 -5.94
CA GLU A 34 11.58 9.24 -7.22
C GLU A 34 12.15 8.01 -7.94
N ARG A 35 11.27 7.08 -8.31
CA ARG A 35 11.64 5.90 -9.09
C ARG A 35 11.08 6.05 -10.49
N PRO A 36 11.94 6.09 -11.54
CA PRO A 36 11.45 6.08 -12.91
C PRO A 36 10.65 4.81 -13.18
N ALA A 37 9.64 4.91 -14.06
CA ALA A 37 8.82 3.80 -14.47
C ALA A 37 9.72 2.63 -14.94
N ARG A 38 9.45 1.42 -14.45
CA ARG A 38 10.19 0.23 -14.87
C ARG A 38 9.78 -0.16 -16.29
N SER A 39 10.75 -0.40 -17.15
CA SER A 39 10.51 -0.97 -18.48
C SER A 39 9.83 -2.34 -18.34
N GLY A 40 8.64 -2.50 -18.92
CA GLY A 40 7.87 -3.75 -18.91
C GLY A 40 6.79 -3.86 -17.83
N GLN A 41 6.57 -2.83 -17.01
CA GLN A 41 5.42 -2.78 -16.11
C GLN A 41 4.17 -2.39 -16.93
N PRO A 42 3.09 -3.21 -16.91
CA PRO A 42 1.89 -2.87 -17.65
C PRO A 42 1.20 -1.65 -17.04
N ASP A 43 0.52 -0.88 -17.89
CA ASP A 43 -0.31 0.22 -17.43
C ASP A 43 -1.51 -0.33 -16.63
N PRO A 44 -1.95 0.38 -15.57
CA PRO A 44 -3.10 -0.04 -14.79
C PRO A 44 -4.36 -0.05 -15.68
N ALA A 45 -5.00 -1.22 -15.79
CA ALA A 45 -6.17 -1.40 -16.65
C ALA A 45 -7.43 -0.68 -16.13
N PHE A 46 -7.53 -0.47 -14.83
CA PHE A 46 -8.64 0.25 -14.20
C PHE A 46 -8.22 0.85 -12.86
N ALA A 47 -8.95 1.87 -12.41
CA ALA A 47 -8.81 2.45 -11.09
C ALA A 47 -10.06 2.13 -10.25
N VAL A 48 -9.86 1.78 -8.99
CA VAL A 48 -10.95 1.63 -8.02
C VAL A 48 -10.99 2.91 -7.18
N ALA A 49 -12.07 3.67 -7.32
CA ALA A 49 -12.28 4.86 -6.50
C ALA A 49 -12.75 4.47 -5.09
N PHE A 50 -12.45 5.34 -4.13
CA PHE A 50 -13.04 5.24 -2.81
C PHE A 50 -14.54 5.51 -2.89
N THR A 51 -15.34 4.66 -2.25
CA THR A 51 -16.80 4.80 -2.20
C THR A 51 -17.29 5.53 -0.96
N GLY A 52 -16.40 5.81 0.01
CA GLY A 52 -16.71 6.47 1.27
C GLY A 52 -15.91 7.75 1.46
N ASP A 53 -16.41 8.63 2.32
CA ASP A 53 -15.71 9.85 2.74
C ASP A 53 -14.70 9.59 3.88
N ALA A 54 -13.97 10.65 4.26
CA ALA A 54 -13.00 10.59 5.34
C ALA A 54 -13.62 10.20 6.69
N GLY A 55 -14.86 10.62 6.98
CA GLY A 55 -15.56 10.28 8.22
C GLY A 55 -15.93 8.80 8.28
N TRP A 56 -16.41 8.25 7.17
CA TRP A 56 -16.66 6.83 7.01
C TRP A 56 -15.38 6.01 7.23
N ALA A 57 -14.27 6.43 6.64
CA ALA A 57 -12.98 5.77 6.79
C ALA A 57 -12.47 5.82 8.26
N GLN A 58 -12.59 6.97 8.92
CA GLN A 58 -12.24 7.13 10.34
C GLN A 58 -13.09 6.21 11.24
N ALA A 59 -14.40 6.17 11.03
CA ALA A 59 -15.31 5.31 11.80
C ALA A 59 -14.96 3.82 11.62
N ARG A 60 -14.64 3.42 10.38
CA ARG A 60 -14.27 2.02 10.08
C ARG A 60 -12.94 1.63 10.71
N LEU A 61 -11.95 2.54 10.69
CA LEU A 61 -10.65 2.34 11.31
C LEU A 61 -10.78 2.25 12.84
N ALA A 62 -11.53 3.16 13.48
CA ALA A 62 -11.79 3.13 14.91
C ALA A 62 -12.46 1.80 15.34
N ALA A 63 -13.45 1.35 14.57
CA ALA A 63 -14.10 0.06 14.81
C ALA A 63 -13.14 -1.13 14.68
N TRP A 64 -12.20 -1.09 13.73
CA TRP A 64 -11.18 -2.13 13.57
C TRP A 64 -10.17 -2.14 14.73
N LEU A 65 -9.68 -0.96 15.15
CA LEU A 65 -8.76 -0.82 16.29
C LEU A 65 -9.38 -1.34 17.60
N GLY A 66 -10.71 -1.15 17.77
CA GLY A 66 -11.47 -1.65 18.91
C GLY A 66 -11.74 -3.17 18.90
N ARG A 67 -11.78 -3.80 17.71
CA ARG A 67 -12.10 -5.23 17.52
C ARG A 67 -10.88 -6.12 17.24
N ARG A 68 -9.68 -5.58 17.38
CA ARG A 68 -8.46 -6.29 16.97
C ARG A 68 -8.19 -7.54 17.82
N SER A 69 -7.46 -8.47 17.21
CA SER A 69 -7.03 -9.71 17.85
C SER A 69 -6.04 -9.46 18.99
N ILE A 70 -5.95 -10.41 19.93
CA ILE A 70 -4.95 -10.45 21.00
C ILE A 70 -3.50 -10.49 20.48
N PHE A 71 -3.31 -10.88 19.21
CA PHE A 71 -1.99 -10.95 18.56
C PHE A 71 -1.52 -9.61 17.97
N ALA A 72 -2.36 -8.56 18.01
CA ALA A 72 -1.98 -7.25 17.52
C ALA A 72 -1.25 -6.44 18.59
N ASP A 73 -0.27 -5.64 18.17
CA ASP A 73 0.54 -4.80 19.06
C ASP A 73 -0.33 -3.97 20.03
N PRO A 74 -0.06 -4.00 21.35
CA PRO A 74 -0.79 -3.20 22.34
C PRO A 74 -0.81 -1.69 22.03
N ALA A 75 0.26 -1.14 21.46
CA ALA A 75 0.41 0.28 21.13
C ALA A 75 -0.69 0.76 20.17
N LEU A 76 -1.18 -0.12 19.29
CA LEU A 76 -2.26 0.19 18.36
C LEU A 76 -3.60 0.53 19.06
N ARG A 77 -3.76 0.31 20.38
CA ARG A 77 -5.00 0.66 21.11
C ARG A 77 -5.17 2.14 21.32
N HIS A 78 -4.04 2.83 21.43
CA HIS A 78 -3.99 4.25 21.70
C HIS A 78 -3.55 5.04 20.46
N ALA A 79 -3.42 4.36 19.32
CA ALA A 79 -3.13 5.00 18.04
C ALA A 79 -4.28 5.97 17.70
N ARG A 80 -3.95 7.25 17.57
CA ARG A 80 -4.90 8.27 17.15
C ARG A 80 -4.92 8.39 15.63
N VAL A 81 -6.12 8.52 15.08
CA VAL A 81 -6.33 8.72 13.64
C VAL A 81 -6.28 10.23 13.38
N GLU A 82 -5.08 10.79 13.36
CA GLU A 82 -4.87 12.24 13.21
C GLU A 82 -4.62 12.63 11.74
N ASP A 83 -3.89 11.80 10.99
CA ASP A 83 -3.44 12.09 9.63
C ASP A 83 -3.98 11.05 8.63
N LEU A 84 -5.29 11.09 8.38
CA LEU A 84 -5.92 10.22 7.39
C LEU A 84 -5.72 10.80 5.99
N ARG A 85 -4.89 10.13 5.18
CA ARG A 85 -4.58 10.52 3.80
C ARG A 85 -5.08 9.50 2.79
N GLY A 86 -5.73 9.97 1.73
CA GLY A 86 -6.03 9.16 0.56
C GLY A 86 -4.73 8.91 -0.22
N VAL A 87 -4.39 7.65 -0.43
CA VAL A 87 -3.23 7.24 -1.23
C VAL A 87 -3.68 6.39 -2.40
N TYR A 88 -3.07 6.60 -3.58
CA TYR A 88 -3.25 5.71 -4.71
C TYR A 88 -2.23 4.57 -4.62
N LEU A 89 -2.72 3.33 -4.57
CA LEU A 89 -1.90 2.13 -4.53
C LEU A 89 -2.08 1.33 -5.83
N PRO A 90 -1.10 1.33 -6.75
CA PRO A 90 -1.16 0.48 -7.93
C PRO A 90 -1.05 -1.00 -7.51
N ALA A 91 -1.99 -1.82 -7.96
CA ALA A 91 -2.02 -3.25 -7.71
C ALA A 91 -2.08 -4.02 -9.03
N TYR A 92 -1.35 -5.13 -9.11
CA TYR A 92 -1.27 -5.98 -10.29
C TYR A 92 -1.66 -7.40 -9.91
N LEU A 93 -2.65 -7.93 -10.63
CA LEU A 93 -3.04 -9.33 -10.50
C LEU A 93 -2.14 -10.16 -11.42
N TYR A 94 -1.46 -11.15 -10.84
CA TYR A 94 -0.68 -12.13 -11.57
C TYR A 94 -1.27 -13.51 -11.35
N SER A 95 -1.43 -14.27 -12.44
CA SER A 95 -1.85 -15.68 -12.39
C SER A 95 -0.82 -16.51 -13.14
N ALA A 96 -0.41 -17.63 -12.55
CA ALA A 96 0.45 -18.61 -13.20
C ALA A 96 -0.19 -20.00 -13.06
N VAL A 97 -0.12 -20.79 -14.12
CA VAL A 97 -0.50 -22.21 -14.12
C VAL A 97 0.78 -23.00 -14.34
N ALA A 98 1.15 -23.84 -13.38
CA ALA A 98 2.28 -24.74 -13.49
C ALA A 98 1.79 -26.18 -13.67
N ARG A 99 2.33 -26.88 -14.65
CA ARG A 99 2.12 -28.31 -14.86
C ARG A 99 3.49 -28.98 -14.91
N SER A 100 3.69 -30.00 -14.07
CA SER A 100 4.95 -30.75 -14.00
C SER A 100 4.65 -32.24 -14.06
N ASP A 101 5.30 -32.92 -15.01
CA ASP A 101 5.37 -34.38 -15.06
C ASP A 101 6.78 -34.78 -14.59
N TYR A 102 6.88 -35.65 -13.57
CA TYR A 102 8.16 -36.05 -12.95
C TYR A 102 8.29 -37.57 -12.97
N THR A 103 9.47 -38.05 -13.38
CA THR A 103 9.86 -39.46 -13.31
C THR A 103 11.27 -39.58 -12.72
N ALA A 104 11.41 -40.41 -11.70
CA ALA A 104 12.68 -40.77 -11.08
C ALA A 104 12.97 -42.25 -11.32
N SER A 105 14.23 -42.58 -11.60
CA SER A 105 14.74 -43.95 -11.60
C SER A 105 15.97 -44.04 -10.72
N ILE A 106 16.12 -45.17 -10.05
CA ILE A 106 17.24 -45.51 -9.16
C ILE A 106 18.34 -46.20 -9.96
#